data_AF-F0ZRU3-F1
#
_entry.id   AF-F0ZRU3-F1
#
_cell.length_a   1.000
_cell.length_b   1.000
_cell.length_c   1.000
_cell.angle_alpha   90.00
_cell.angle_beta   90.00
_cell.angle_gamma   90.00
#
_symmetry.space_group_name_H-M   'P 1'
#
loop_
_entity.id
_entity.type
_entity.pdbx_description
1 polymer ?
#
loop_
_entity_poly.entity_id
_entity_poly.type
_entity_poly.pdbx_seq_one_letter_code
_entity_poly.pdbx_strand_id
1 'polypeptide(L)' 'MDQLFFKVFRNSYLRNLILSLIQNQNYLYLGNKRPFTEIKSLKWMIKQREYGLLVDKLESNQEIIIDYESVIL' A
#
# COMPACT_ATOMS: atom_id res chain seq x y z
N MET A 1 28.43 6.64 0.40
CA MET A 1 27.07 7.02 0.86
C MET A 1 26.78 6.48 2.26
N ASP A 2 27.40 5.37 2.67
CA ASP A 2 27.07 4.69 3.93
C ASP A 2 27.53 5.40 5.20
N GLN A 3 28.63 6.17 5.14
CA GLN A 3 29.18 6.83 6.32
C GLN A 3 28.24 7.85 6.96
N LEU A 4 27.47 8.59 6.14
CA LEU A 4 26.51 9.57 6.64
C LEU A 4 25.27 8.87 7.21
N PHE A 5 24.78 7.84 6.50
CA PHE A 5 23.66 7.02 6.96
C PHE A 5 23.94 6.44 8.34
N PHE A 6 25.08 5.77 8.54
CA PHE A 6 25.44 5.17 9.83
C PHE A 6 25.72 6.21 10.92
N LYS A 7 26.25 7.40 10.58
CA LYS A 7 26.41 8.50 11.55
C LYS A 7 25.05 8.99 12.07
N VAL A 8 24.07 9.16 11.18
CA VAL A 8 22.71 9.56 11.54
C VAL A 8 22.00 8.45 12.31
N PHE A 9 22.12 7.19 11.88
CA PHE A 9 21.45 6.05 12.51
C PHE A 9 22.01 5.70 13.90
N ARG A 10 23.28 6.01 14.17
CA ARG A 10 23.91 5.85 15.49
C ARG A 10 23.57 6.98 16.44
N ASN A 11 23.18 8.15 15.94
CA ASN A 11 22.70 9.25 16.76
C ASN A 11 21.24 8.98 17.15
N SER A 12 21.02 8.57 18.41
CA SER A 12 19.70 8.18 18.91
C SER A 12 18.66 9.29 18.80
N TYR A 13 19.06 10.54 18.99
CA TYR A 13 18.17 11.70 18.83
C TYR A 13 17.73 11.88 17.38
N LEU A 14 18.67 11.94 16.44
CA LEU A 14 18.34 12.11 15.02
C LEU A 14 17.55 10.91 14.47
N ARG A 15 17.92 9.69 14.86
CA ARG A 15 17.17 8.48 14.50
C ARG A 15 15.73 8.55 15.00
N ASN A 16 15.52 8.86 16.28
CA ASN A 16 14.18 8.92 16.86
C ASN A 16 13.37 10.08 16.28
N LEU A 17 14.00 11.23 16.00
CA LEU A 17 13.37 12.35 15.32
C LEU A 17 12.90 11.97 13.91
N ILE A 18 13.77 11.36 13.10
CA ILE A 18 13.44 10.89 11.75
C ILE A 18 12.31 9.85 11.81
N LEU A 19 12.39 8.86 12.69
CA LEU A 19 11.34 7.85 12.83
C LEU A 19 10.01 8.47 13.30
N SER A 20 10.04 9.44 14.21
CA SER A 20 8.83 10.13 14.67
C SER A 20 8.17 10.95 13.55
N LEU A 21 8.97 11.57 12.68
CA LEU A 21 8.48 12.31 11.51
C LEU A 21 7.92 11.39 10.43
N ILE A 22 8.53 10.21 10.22
CA ILE A 22 8.00 9.19 9.30
C ILE A 22 6.69 8.59 9.86
N GLN A 23 6.64 8.30 11.17
CA GLN A 23 5.44 7.74 11.82
C GLN A 23 4.26 8.72 11.81
N ASN A 24 4.52 10.02 11.92
CA ASN A 24 3.49 11.07 11.86
C ASN A 24 3.18 11.55 10.44
N GLN A 25 3.85 11.05 9.41
CA GLN A 25 3.34 11.18 8.05
C GLN A 25 2.13 10.27 7.95
N ASN A 26 0.95 10.84 8.20
CA ASN A 26 -0.31 10.26 7.79
C ASN A 26 -0.18 9.85 6.32
N TYR A 27 0.00 8.56 6.08
CA TYR A 27 0.06 7.92 4.76
C TYR A 27 -1.25 8.05 3.97
N LEU A 28 -2.14 8.97 4.35
CA LEU A 28 -3.45 9.13 3.76
C LEU A 28 -3.34 9.35 2.25
N TYR A 29 -2.27 9.99 1.75
CA TYR A 29 -2.07 10.16 0.30
C TYR A 29 -0.58 10.31 -0.07
N LEU A 30 0.18 9.21 -0.13
CA LEU A 30 1.41 9.19 -0.95
C LEU A 30 1.02 9.13 -2.44
N GLY A 31 0.45 10.23 -2.96
CA GLY A 31 -0.02 10.39 -4.34
C GLY A 31 -1.37 9.71 -4.63
N ASN A 32 -1.59 9.32 -5.90
CA ASN A 32 -2.79 8.62 -6.39
C ASN A 32 -2.91 7.14 -5.91
N LYS A 33 -2.16 6.75 -4.89
CA LYS A 33 -2.17 5.38 -4.37
C LYS A 33 -3.37 5.20 -3.48
N ARG A 34 -4.28 4.31 -3.87
CA ARG A 34 -5.43 3.92 -3.06
C ARG A 34 -5.01 2.87 -2.03
N PRO A 35 -5.49 2.95 -0.78
CA PRO A 35 -5.35 1.88 0.19
C PRO A 35 -5.83 0.54 -0.38
N PHE A 36 -5.10 -0.53 -0.08
CA PHE A 36 -5.43 -1.88 -0.52
C PHE A 36 -6.86 -2.29 -0.14
N THR A 37 -7.33 -1.86 1.03
CA THR A 37 -8.68 -2.10 1.56
C THR A 37 -9.78 -1.38 0.78
N GLU A 38 -9.47 -0.29 0.08
CA GLU A 38 -10.43 0.47 -0.72
C GLU A 38 -10.62 -0.11 -2.13
N ILE A 39 -9.68 -0.93 -2.61
CA ILE A 39 -9.80 -1.57 -3.91
C ILE A 39 -10.65 -2.84 -3.77
N LYS A 40 -11.96 -2.73 -4.02
CA LYS A 40 -12.90 -3.85 -3.87
C LYS A 40 -13.45 -4.38 -5.20
N SER A 41 -13.46 -3.58 -6.26
CA SER A 41 -14.11 -3.96 -7.53
C SER A 41 -13.31 -5.00 -8.32
N LEU A 42 -13.90 -6.19 -8.54
CA LEU A 42 -13.32 -7.23 -9.40
C LEU A 42 -13.13 -6.73 -10.83
N LYS A 43 -14.16 -6.06 -11.38
CA LYS A 43 -14.12 -5.48 -12.73
C LYS A 43 -12.93 -4.55 -12.91
N TRP A 44 -12.63 -3.71 -11.92
CA TRP A 44 -11.48 -2.81 -11.97
C TRP A 44 -10.15 -3.58 -11.99
N MET A 45 -10.00 -4.60 -11.14
CA MET A 45 -8.77 -5.42 -11.08
C MET A 45 -8.50 -6.12 -12.41
N ILE A 46 -9.54 -6.71 -13.01
CA ILE A 46 -9.44 -7.35 -14.32
C ILE A 46 -9.10 -6.32 -15.41
N LYS A 47 -9.77 -5.16 -15.42
CA LYS A 47 -9.53 -4.10 -16.43
C LYS A 47 -8.10 -3.55 -16.37
N GLN A 48 -7.54 -3.41 -15.17
CA GLN A 48 -6.17 -2.94 -14.98
C GLN A 48 -5.13 -4.07 -15.08
N ARG A 49 -5.56 -5.34 -15.27
CA ARG A 49 -4.71 -6.53 -15.31
C ARG A 49 -3.90 -6.75 -14.03
N GLU A 50 -4.44 -6.30 -12.89
CA GLU A 50 -3.86 -6.43 -11.56
C GLU A 50 -4.21 -7.80 -10.94
N TYR A 51 -3.84 -8.89 -11.62
CA TYR A 51 -4.20 -10.24 -11.19
C TYR A 51 -3.51 -10.67 -9.89
N GLY A 52 -2.28 -10.17 -9.63
CA GLY A 52 -1.60 -10.41 -8.36
C GLY A 52 -2.40 -9.85 -7.18
N LEU A 53 -2.93 -8.63 -7.32
CA LEU A 53 -3.80 -8.01 -6.32
C LEU A 53 -5.06 -8.84 -6.04
N LEU A 54 -5.64 -9.44 -7.08
CA LEU A 54 -6.79 -10.32 -6.93
C LEU A 54 -6.43 -11.59 -6.15
N VAL A 55 -5.31 -12.23 -6.48
CA VAL A 55 -4.82 -13.41 -5.74
C VAL A 55 -4.60 -13.07 -4.28
N ASP A 56 -3.86 -11.98 -4.00
CA ASP A 56 -3.58 -11.54 -2.64
C ASP A 56 -4.87 -11.31 -1.84
N LYS A 57 -5.90 -10.74 -2.46
CA LYS A 57 -7.21 -10.52 -1.81
C LYS A 57 -7.96 -11.80 -1.52
N LEU A 58 -7.90 -12.77 -2.41
CA LEU A 58 -8.49 -14.09 -2.20
C LEU A 58 -7.77 -14.83 -1.06
N GLU A 59 -6.44 -14.80 -1.03
CA GLU A 59 -5.64 -15.45 0.02
C GLU A 59 -5.82 -14.78 1.39
N SER A 60 -5.95 -13.45 1.42
CA SER A 60 -6.17 -12.67 2.65
C SER A 60 -7.64 -12.53 3.06
N ASN A 61 -8.55 -13.27 2.40
CA ASN A 61 -9.99 -13.28 2.65
C ASN A 61 -10.60 -11.87 2.74
N GLN A 62 -10.18 -10.99 1.83
CA GLN A 62 -10.66 -9.62 1.75
C GLN A 62 -11.93 -9.52 0.92
N GLU A 63 -12.75 -8.51 1.22
CA GLU A 63 -13.97 -8.26 0.46
C GLU A 63 -13.66 -7.89 -1.00
N ILE A 64 -14.30 -8.62 -1.92
CA ILE A 64 -14.29 -8.35 -3.37
C ILE A 64 -15.74 -8.16 -3.81
N ILE A 65 -16.03 -6.99 -4.37
CA ILE A 65 -17.34 -6.65 -4.94
C ILE A 65 -17.37 -7.12 -6.39
N ILE A 66 -18.36 -7.98 -6.67
CA ILE A 66 -18.62 -8.56 -7.99
C ILE A 66 -19.91 -7.95 -8.52
N ASP A 67 -19.78 -7.06 -9.50
CA ASP A 67 -20.93 -6.49 -10.20
C ASP A 67 -21.37 -7.45 -11.32
N TYR A 68 -22.64 -7.40 -11.73
CA TYR A 68 -23.20 -8.28 -12.78
C TYR A 68 -22.39 -8.22 -14.09
N GLU A 69 -21.84 -7.05 -14.43
CA GLU A 69 -20.97 -6.84 -15.59
C GLU A 69 -19.59 -7.50 -15.47
N SER A 70 -19.20 -7.93 -14.26
CA SER A 70 -17.92 -8.64 -14.00
C SER A 70 -18.03 -10.14 -14.28
N VAL A 71 -19.25 -10.68 -14.34
CA VAL A 71 -19.53 -12.13 -14.48
C VAL A 71 -19.69 -12.53 -15.95
N ILE A 72 -19.97 -11.57 -16.84
CA ILE A 72 -20.28 -11.81 -18.26
C ILE A 72 -19.02 -11.69 -19.15
N LEU A 73 -17.82 -11.70 -18.56
CA LEU A 73 -16.55 -11.74 -19.30
C LEU A 73 -16.22 -13.16 -19.81
#